data_AF-A0A2N2LQC8-F1
#
_entry.id   AF-A0A2N2LQC8-F1
#
_cell.length_a   1.000
_cell.length_b   1.000
_cell.length_c   1.000
_cell.angle_alpha   90.00
_cell.angle_beta   90.00
_cell.angle_gamma   90.00
#
_symmetry.space_group_name_H-M   'P 1'
#
loop_
_entity.id
_entity.type
_entity.pdbx_description
1 polymer ?
#
loop_
_entity_poly.entity_id
_entity_poly.type
_entity_poly.pdbx_seq_one_letter_code
_entity_poly.pdbx_strand_id
1 'polypeptide(L)'
;MQRYIKNLTLGLIIVIMLAEAAQAQSSVWVIKGARSSIYLAGSCHVLRSSDYPLPDEFETAYIQSPHIIFETPPGDLNTMEYLEKLMAIAVYNDGTTIKEHLTTDVYSKVEKFCNLRNHPFKQYQSFRPWMLSMTLVMREMIVDRNRKWAKKIENLIHGDRSVMVIVGVAHLVGKDSVVDLLRKSGYQVTKLRNGR
;
A
#
# COMPACT_ATOMS: atom_id res chain seq x y z
N MET A 1 -26.51 -21.22 44.25
CA MET A 1 -25.39 -21.44 43.31
C MET A 1 -25.86 -21.64 41.85
N GLN A 2 -26.78 -22.57 41.57
CA GLN A 2 -27.27 -22.85 40.19
C GLN A 2 -27.90 -21.66 39.43
N ARG A 3 -28.59 -20.75 40.12
CA ARG A 3 -29.23 -19.56 39.51
C ARG A 3 -28.20 -18.53 39.01
N TYR A 4 -27.06 -18.40 39.69
CA TYR A 4 -25.97 -17.52 39.26
C TYR A 4 -25.23 -18.09 38.05
N ILE A 5 -25.04 -19.40 38.00
CA ILE A 5 -24.42 -20.08 36.84
C ILE A 5 -25.31 -19.94 35.60
N LYS A 6 -26.64 -20.11 35.73
CA LYS A 6 -27.59 -19.92 34.62
C LYS A 6 -27.58 -18.50 34.06
N ASN A 7 -27.52 -17.49 34.94
CA ASN A 7 -27.49 -16.09 34.52
C ASN A 7 -26.14 -15.72 33.86
N LEU A 8 -25.03 -16.29 34.35
CA LEU A 8 -23.70 -16.11 33.76
C LEU A 8 -23.59 -16.77 32.39
N THR A 9 -24.14 -17.98 32.22
CA THR A 9 -24.20 -18.66 30.92
C THR A 9 -25.09 -17.94 29.92
N LEU A 10 -26.23 -17.39 30.37
CA LEU A 10 -27.13 -16.62 29.50
C LEU A 10 -26.49 -15.31 29.05
N GLY A 11 -25.79 -14.62 29.96
CA GLY A 11 -25.02 -13.41 29.64
C GLY A 11 -23.88 -13.68 28.65
N LEU A 12 -23.17 -14.81 28.79
CA LEU A 12 -22.08 -15.20 27.89
C LEU A 12 -22.60 -15.49 26.47
N ILE A 13 -23.75 -16.16 26.34
CA ILE A 13 -24.38 -16.44 25.04
C ILE A 13 -24.81 -15.15 24.34
N ILE A 14 -25.36 -14.17 25.09
CA ILE A 14 -25.77 -12.88 24.53
C ILE A 14 -24.55 -12.07 24.03
N VAL A 15 -23.44 -12.10 24.75
CA VAL A 15 -22.18 -11.43 24.33
C VAL A 15 -21.59 -12.10 23.08
N ILE A 16 -21.71 -13.42 22.93
CA ILE A 16 -21.27 -14.15 21.73
C ILE A 16 -22.18 -13.85 20.53
N MET A 17 -23.49 -13.66 20.74
CA MET A 17 -24.43 -13.31 19.66
C MET A 17 -24.35 -11.84 19.21
N LEU A 18 -23.84 -10.94 20.05
CA LEU A 18 -23.62 -9.53 19.71
C LEU A 18 -22.25 -9.25 19.07
N ALA A 19 -21.42 -10.27 18.86
CA ALA A 19 -20.22 -10.16 18.07
C ALA A 19 -20.60 -10.12 16.58
N GLU A 20 -21.18 -9.01 16.12
CA GLU A 20 -21.13 -8.69 14.70
C GLU A 20 -19.65 -8.65 14.31
N ALA A 21 -19.25 -9.62 13.48
CA ALA A 21 -17.95 -9.56 12.85
C ALA A 21 -17.93 -8.23 12.09
N ALA A 22 -17.02 -7.33 12.49
CA ALA A 22 -16.72 -6.12 11.74
C ALA A 22 -16.20 -6.54 10.36
N GLN A 23 -17.11 -6.81 9.43
CA GLN A 23 -16.79 -7.25 8.09
C GLN A 23 -16.37 -6.00 7.34
N ALA A 24 -15.07 -5.87 7.11
CA ALA A 24 -14.55 -4.80 6.27
C ALA A 24 -15.22 -4.91 4.90
N GLN A 25 -15.96 -3.87 4.51
CA GLN A 25 -16.60 -3.82 3.20
C GLN A 25 -15.52 -3.99 2.12
N SER A 26 -15.75 -4.89 1.17
CA SER A 26 -14.85 -5.09 0.05
C SER A 26 -14.79 -3.86 -0.85
N SER A 27 -13.76 -3.77 -1.71
CA SER A 27 -13.65 -2.75 -2.75
C SER A 27 -14.43 -3.12 -4.03
N VAL A 28 -15.42 -4.00 -3.92
CA VAL A 28 -16.26 -4.44 -5.05
C VAL A 28 -17.57 -3.67 -5.04
N TRP A 29 -17.83 -2.97 -6.14
CA TRP A 29 -19.06 -2.21 -6.35
C TRP A 29 -19.86 -2.83 -7.49
N VAL A 30 -21.20 -2.76 -7.41
CA VAL A 30 -22.09 -3.21 -8.48
C VAL A 30 -22.93 -2.05 -9.01
N ILE A 31 -22.94 -1.87 -10.33
CA ILE A 31 -23.82 -0.95 -11.05
C ILE A 31 -24.89 -1.80 -11.75
N LYS A 32 -26.16 -1.63 -11.36
CA LYS A 32 -27.29 -2.34 -11.97
C LYS A 32 -27.91 -1.52 -13.09
N GLY A 33 -27.99 -2.10 -14.28
CA GLY A 33 -28.77 -1.60 -15.42
C GLY A 33 -30.08 -2.37 -15.58
N ALA A 34 -30.89 -1.97 -16.58
CA ALA A 34 -32.20 -2.60 -16.83
C ALA A 34 -32.11 -4.08 -17.23
N ARG A 35 -31.00 -4.50 -17.85
CA ARG A 35 -30.79 -5.87 -18.38
C ARG A 35 -29.44 -6.50 -18.01
N SER A 36 -28.54 -5.75 -17.38
CA SER A 36 -27.18 -6.20 -17.07
C SER A 36 -26.66 -5.53 -15.80
N SER A 37 -25.57 -6.07 -15.24
CA SER A 37 -24.83 -5.44 -14.14
C SER A 37 -23.36 -5.33 -14.50
N ILE A 38 -22.70 -4.28 -14.01
CA ILE A 38 -21.25 -4.09 -14.10
C ILE A 38 -20.69 -4.17 -12.69
N TYR A 39 -19.66 -4.99 -12.49
CA TYR A 39 -18.91 -5.08 -11.24
C TYR A 39 -17.60 -4.31 -11.38
N LEU A 40 -17.35 -3.35 -10.49
CA LEU A 40 -16.09 -2.63 -10.37
C LEU A 40 -15.35 -3.17 -9.16
N ALA A 41 -14.33 -4.00 -9.40
CA ALA A 41 -13.46 -4.53 -8.38
C ALA A 41 -12.20 -3.65 -8.26
N GLY A 42 -12.14 -2.83 -7.21
CA GLY A 42 -10.94 -2.04 -6.93
C GLY A 42 -9.78 -2.94 -6.52
N SER A 43 -8.63 -2.82 -7.19
CA SER A 43 -7.43 -3.59 -6.88
C SER A 43 -6.31 -2.68 -6.34
N CYS A 44 -5.52 -3.20 -5.40
CA CYS A 44 -4.26 -2.58 -5.01
C CYS A 44 -3.12 -3.44 -5.56
N HIS A 45 -2.21 -2.86 -6.34
CA HIS A 45 -1.09 -3.58 -6.97
C HIS A 45 -0.08 -4.19 -5.98
N VAL A 46 -0.27 -3.99 -4.67
CA VAL A 46 0.69 -4.35 -3.62
C VAL A 46 0.15 -5.48 -2.73
N LEU A 47 -0.81 -6.29 -3.21
CA LEU A 47 -1.26 -7.48 -2.48
C LEU A 47 -0.15 -8.56 -2.46
N ARG A 48 -0.01 -9.24 -1.34
CA ARG A 48 0.91 -10.39 -1.15
C ARG A 48 0.14 -11.68 -1.43
N SER A 49 0.84 -12.76 -1.79
CA SER A 49 0.22 -14.09 -1.89
C SER A 49 -0.48 -14.53 -0.59
N SER A 50 -0.01 -14.04 0.57
CA SER A 50 -0.61 -14.32 1.88
C SER A 50 -1.87 -13.50 2.19
N ASP A 51 -2.27 -12.59 1.30
CA ASP A 51 -3.47 -11.76 1.48
C ASP A 51 -4.69 -12.42 0.82
N TYR A 52 -4.53 -13.65 0.33
CA TYR A 52 -5.60 -14.54 -0.13
C TYR A 52 -6.14 -15.43 1.01
N PRO A 53 -7.41 -15.88 0.93
CA PRO A 53 -8.39 -15.55 -0.11
C PRO A 53 -8.85 -14.09 -0.03
N LEU A 54 -9.24 -13.53 -1.17
CA LEU A 54 -9.87 -12.21 -1.22
C LEU A 54 -11.26 -12.28 -0.57
N PRO A 55 -11.87 -11.14 -0.20
CA PRO A 55 -13.26 -11.11 0.24
C PRO A 55 -14.20 -11.77 -0.79
N ASP A 56 -15.22 -12.49 -0.31
CA ASP A 56 -16.15 -13.32 -1.10
C ASP A 56 -16.86 -12.54 -2.22
N GLU A 57 -16.96 -11.21 -2.10
CA GLU A 57 -17.55 -10.34 -3.12
C GLU A 57 -16.73 -10.34 -4.42
N PHE A 58 -15.40 -10.52 -4.36
CA PHE A 58 -14.57 -10.66 -5.55
C PHE A 58 -14.90 -11.95 -6.30
N GLU A 59 -15.09 -13.06 -5.58
CA GLU A 59 -15.46 -14.34 -6.17
C GLU A 59 -16.87 -14.28 -6.77
N THR A 60 -17.81 -13.64 -6.06
CA THR A 60 -19.18 -13.42 -6.55
C THR A 60 -19.19 -12.62 -7.86
N ALA A 61 -18.47 -11.49 -7.88
CA ALA A 61 -18.35 -10.66 -9.09
C ALA A 61 -17.68 -11.41 -10.24
N TYR A 62 -16.65 -12.21 -9.95
CA TYR A 62 -15.96 -13.03 -10.93
C TYR A 62 -16.89 -14.08 -11.56
N ILE A 63 -17.62 -14.86 -10.74
CA ILE A 63 -18.54 -15.91 -11.22
C ILE A 63 -19.69 -15.33 -12.06
N GLN A 64 -20.19 -14.14 -11.70
CA GLN A 64 -21.31 -13.50 -12.40
C GLN A 64 -20.89 -12.73 -13.67
N SER A 65 -19.60 -12.58 -13.92
CA SER A 65 -19.08 -11.80 -15.04
C SER A 65 -18.51 -12.71 -16.13
N PRO A 66 -19.18 -12.85 -17.30
CA PRO A 66 -18.66 -13.67 -18.40
C PRO A 66 -17.42 -13.05 -19.08
N HIS A 67 -17.18 -11.76 -18.88
CA HIS A 67 -16.03 -11.03 -19.39
C HIS A 67 -15.38 -10.22 -18.28
N ILE A 68 -14.05 -10.17 -18.28
CA ILE A 68 -13.26 -9.40 -17.32
C ILE A 68 -12.36 -8.45 -18.11
N ILE A 69 -12.42 -7.17 -17.74
CA ILE A 69 -11.65 -6.11 -18.35
C ILE A 69 -10.65 -5.60 -17.31
N PHE A 70 -9.38 -5.56 -17.68
CA PHE A 70 -8.31 -5.03 -16.82
C PHE A 70 -7.90 -3.64 -17.29
N GLU A 71 -7.58 -2.74 -16.35
CA GLU A 71 -6.98 -1.42 -16.65
C GLU A 71 -5.64 -1.57 -17.38
N THR A 72 -4.88 -2.61 -17.03
CA THR A 72 -3.64 -3.01 -17.69
C THR A 72 -3.58 -4.53 -17.66
N PRO A 73 -3.23 -5.21 -18.77
CA PRO A 73 -3.20 -6.68 -18.81
C PRO A 73 -2.32 -7.25 -17.68
N PRO A 74 -2.76 -8.32 -17.00
CA PRO A 74 -1.97 -8.95 -15.95
C PRO A 74 -0.63 -9.45 -16.50
N GLY A 75 0.48 -9.02 -15.89
CA GLY A 75 1.83 -9.43 -16.29
C GLY A 75 2.62 -8.40 -17.09
N ASP A 76 1.95 -7.44 -17.74
CA ASP A 76 2.63 -6.44 -18.58
C ASP A 76 3.58 -5.54 -17.79
N LEU A 77 3.22 -5.21 -16.53
CA LEU A 77 3.98 -4.31 -15.66
C LEU A 77 5.41 -4.79 -15.33
N ASN A 78 5.69 -6.08 -15.52
CA ASN A 78 7.01 -6.68 -15.24
C ASN A 78 7.83 -6.95 -16.52
N THR A 79 7.32 -6.57 -17.69
CA THR A 79 8.02 -6.78 -18.95
C THR A 79 9.06 -5.67 -19.18
N MET A 80 10.17 -6.02 -19.83
CA MET A 80 11.18 -5.03 -20.22
C MET A 80 10.58 -3.98 -21.16
N GLU A 81 9.71 -4.40 -22.09
CA GLU A 81 9.02 -3.52 -23.03
C GLU A 81 8.16 -2.45 -22.31
N TYR A 82 7.42 -2.83 -21.28
CA TYR A 82 6.64 -1.86 -20.50
C TYR A 82 7.54 -0.87 -19.77
N LEU A 83 8.63 -1.35 -19.17
CA LEU A 83 9.62 -0.48 -18.51
C LEU A 83 10.25 0.50 -19.51
N GLU A 84 10.59 0.04 -20.72
CA GLU A 84 11.11 0.90 -21.79
C GLU A 84 10.10 1.96 -22.21
N LYS A 85 8.83 1.59 -22.43
CA LYS A 85 7.75 2.55 -22.76
C LYS A 85 7.55 3.57 -21.65
N LEU A 86 7.56 3.13 -20.40
CA LEU A 86 7.45 4.01 -19.24
C LEU A 86 8.62 5.00 -19.19
N MET A 87 9.86 4.52 -19.37
CA MET A 87 11.04 5.37 -19.37
C MET A 87 11.00 6.38 -20.52
N ALA A 88 10.56 5.96 -21.72
CA ALA A 88 10.42 6.84 -22.88
C ALA A 88 9.47 8.02 -22.64
N ILE A 89 8.41 7.85 -21.83
CA ILE A 89 7.49 8.95 -21.46
C ILE A 89 7.93 9.70 -20.19
N ALA A 90 8.69 9.06 -19.31
CA ALA A 90 9.10 9.60 -18.02
C ALA A 90 10.29 10.56 -18.14
N VAL A 91 11.11 10.40 -19.18
CA VAL A 91 12.33 11.20 -19.38
C VAL A 91 12.28 12.07 -20.65
N TYR A 92 13.13 13.09 -20.69
CA TYR A 92 13.39 13.88 -21.89
C TYR A 92 14.32 13.09 -22.83
N ASN A 93 13.88 12.92 -24.07
CA ASN A 93 14.66 12.27 -25.14
C ASN A 93 15.11 13.26 -26.22
N ASP A 94 14.76 14.54 -26.08
CA ASP A 94 15.05 15.63 -27.03
C ASP A 94 16.30 16.43 -26.64
N GLY A 95 17.03 15.98 -25.61
CA GLY A 95 18.21 16.66 -25.07
C GLY A 95 17.89 17.83 -24.12
N THR A 96 16.62 18.19 -23.93
CA THR A 96 16.22 19.14 -22.89
C THR A 96 16.28 18.50 -21.51
N THR A 97 16.28 19.32 -20.47
CA THR A 97 16.29 18.87 -19.07
C THR A 97 15.16 19.51 -18.30
N ILE A 98 14.92 19.03 -17.08
CA ILE A 98 13.90 19.60 -16.20
C ILE A 98 14.13 21.10 -15.93
N LYS A 99 15.35 21.62 -16.09
CA LYS A 99 15.65 23.05 -15.91
C LYS A 99 14.93 23.92 -16.93
N GLU A 100 14.83 23.48 -18.18
CA GLU A 100 14.17 24.23 -19.25
C GLU A 100 12.64 24.22 -19.12
N HIS A 101 12.09 23.30 -18.32
CA HIS A 101 10.64 23.11 -18.17
C HIS A 101 10.10 23.50 -16.79
N LEU A 102 10.95 23.97 -15.88
CA LEU A 102 10.55 24.53 -14.59
C LEU A 102 10.85 26.03 -14.54
N THR A 103 10.02 26.77 -13.81
CA THR A 103 10.37 28.16 -13.47
C THR A 103 11.56 28.16 -12.51
N THR A 104 12.35 29.25 -12.52
CA THR A 104 13.53 29.41 -11.66
C THR A 104 13.21 29.22 -10.17
N ASP A 105 12.04 29.72 -9.73
CA ASP A 105 11.58 29.56 -8.35
C ASP A 105 11.29 28.09 -7.99
N VAL A 106 10.57 27.37 -8.85
CA VAL A 106 10.27 25.94 -8.63
C VAL A 106 11.54 25.11 -8.67
N TYR A 107 12.44 25.35 -9.62
CA TYR A 107 13.73 24.65 -9.70
C TYR A 107 14.52 24.81 -8.40
N SER A 108 14.65 26.03 -7.90
CA SER A 108 15.39 26.35 -6.66
C SER A 108 14.76 25.67 -5.44
N LYS A 109 13.41 25.63 -5.36
CA LYS A 109 12.68 24.94 -4.28
C LYS A 109 12.91 23.44 -4.29
N VAL A 110 12.84 22.81 -5.47
CA VAL A 110 13.06 21.37 -5.63
C VAL A 110 14.50 21.01 -5.32
N GLU A 111 15.47 21.78 -5.83
CA GLU A 111 16.89 21.55 -5.56
C GLU A 111 17.17 21.60 -4.06
N LYS A 112 16.68 22.64 -3.37
CA LYS A 112 16.79 22.76 -1.91
C LYS A 112 16.11 21.58 -1.19
N PHE A 113 14.91 21.20 -1.62
CA PHE A 113 14.17 20.07 -1.03
C PHE A 113 14.96 18.75 -1.12
N CYS A 114 15.58 18.50 -2.27
CA CYS A 114 16.35 17.29 -2.54
C CYS A 114 17.68 17.28 -1.75
N ASN A 115 18.40 18.41 -1.73
CA ASN A 115 19.67 18.55 -1.02
C ASN A 115 19.50 18.38 0.51
N LEU A 116 18.44 18.93 1.10
CA LEU A 116 18.11 18.73 2.52
C LEU A 116 17.88 17.26 2.91
N ARG A 117 17.67 16.38 1.94
CA ARG A 117 17.41 14.94 2.14
C ARG A 117 18.54 14.05 1.65
N ASN A 118 19.71 14.62 1.34
CA ASN A 118 20.85 13.91 0.75
C ASN A 118 20.48 13.19 -0.57
N HIS A 119 19.62 13.82 -1.36
CA HIS A 119 19.25 13.35 -2.70
C HIS A 119 19.72 14.38 -3.71
N PRO A 120 20.81 14.14 -4.44
CA PRO A 120 21.31 15.12 -5.40
C PRO A 120 20.26 15.36 -6.50
N PHE A 121 19.81 16.62 -6.67
CA PHE A 121 18.83 16.95 -7.70
C PHE A 121 19.36 16.68 -9.13
N LYS A 122 20.69 16.62 -9.29
CA LYS A 122 21.36 16.24 -10.53
C LYS A 122 20.92 14.89 -11.09
N GLN A 123 20.50 13.94 -10.25
CA GLN A 123 20.05 12.62 -10.71
C GLN A 123 18.68 12.66 -11.43
N TYR A 124 17.94 13.77 -11.33
CA TYR A 124 16.58 13.90 -11.87
C TYR A 124 16.50 14.85 -13.07
N GLN A 125 17.64 15.31 -13.62
CA GLN A 125 17.63 16.31 -14.70
C GLN A 125 16.94 15.80 -15.97
N SER A 126 17.00 14.51 -16.23
CA SER A 126 16.32 13.90 -17.38
C SER A 126 14.83 13.66 -17.15
N PHE A 127 14.32 13.79 -15.92
CA PHE A 127 12.91 13.49 -15.62
C PHE A 127 11.98 14.61 -16.07
N ARG A 128 10.83 14.23 -16.60
CA ARG A 128 9.72 15.16 -16.77
C ARG A 128 9.14 15.57 -15.40
N PRO A 129 8.53 16.76 -15.28
CA PRO A 129 8.03 17.28 -14.00
C PRO A 129 7.09 16.33 -13.24
N TRP A 130 6.19 15.64 -13.95
CA TRP A 130 5.27 14.68 -13.34
C TRP A 130 6.01 13.48 -12.72
N MET A 131 7.04 12.95 -13.41
CA MET A 131 7.84 11.83 -12.96
C MET A 131 8.70 12.21 -11.75
N LEU A 132 9.31 13.40 -11.79
CA LEU A 132 9.99 13.97 -10.63
C LEU A 132 9.03 14.04 -9.44
N SER A 133 7.87 14.68 -9.62
CA SER A 133 6.88 14.86 -8.56
C SER A 133 6.48 13.52 -7.93
N MET A 134 6.10 12.55 -8.76
CA MET A 134 5.72 11.21 -8.30
C MET A 134 6.85 10.52 -7.55
N THR A 135 8.09 10.62 -8.07
CA THR A 135 9.28 10.04 -7.43
C THR A 135 9.53 10.65 -6.05
N LEU A 136 9.48 11.98 -5.94
CA LEU A 136 9.71 12.68 -4.68
C LEU A 136 8.59 12.39 -3.66
N VAL A 137 7.33 12.36 -4.10
CA VAL A 137 6.18 12.02 -3.24
C VAL A 137 6.30 10.61 -2.70
N MET A 138 6.53 9.62 -3.58
CA MET A 138 6.67 8.22 -3.16
C MET A 138 7.83 8.04 -2.18
N ARG A 139 8.95 8.71 -2.43
CA ARG A 139 10.11 8.65 -1.55
C ARG A 139 9.85 9.25 -0.18
N GLU A 140 9.30 10.47 -0.11
CA GLU A 140 9.04 11.15 1.16
C GLU A 140 7.96 10.43 1.97
N MET A 141 6.88 10.03 1.31
CA MET A 141 5.72 9.45 1.97
C MET A 141 5.94 8.01 2.40
N ILE A 142 6.69 7.22 1.64
CA ILE A 142 6.90 5.79 1.92
C ILE A 142 8.32 5.54 2.39
N VAL A 143 9.33 5.74 1.54
CA VAL A 143 10.71 5.28 1.82
C VAL A 143 11.32 5.98 3.03
N ASP A 144 11.38 7.31 3.01
CA ASP A 144 12.06 8.08 4.07
C ASP A 144 11.26 8.05 5.37
N ARG A 145 9.92 8.05 5.27
CA ARG A 145 9.04 7.85 6.42
C ARG A 145 9.20 6.44 7.02
N ASN A 146 9.33 5.39 6.21
CA ASN A 146 9.59 4.02 6.68
C ASN A 146 10.93 3.92 7.39
N ARG A 147 12.00 4.52 6.86
CA ARG A 147 13.32 4.55 7.52
C ARG A 147 13.26 5.22 8.89
N LYS A 148 12.56 6.36 8.98
CA LYS A 148 12.33 7.05 10.26
C LYS A 148 11.51 6.19 11.23
N TRP A 149 10.48 5.49 10.76
CA TRP A 149 9.68 4.58 11.57
C TRP A 149 10.48 3.38 12.07
N ALA A 150 11.23 2.71 11.18
CA ALA A 150 12.07 1.57 11.54
C ALA A 150 13.03 1.94 12.68
N LYS A 151 13.78 3.04 12.54
CA LYS A 151 14.67 3.54 13.61
C LYS A 151 13.94 3.82 14.93
N LYS A 152 12.74 4.40 14.87
CA LYS A 152 11.93 4.63 16.09
C LYS A 152 11.48 3.32 16.73
N ILE A 153 11.06 2.35 15.93
CA ILE A 153 10.63 1.04 16.40
C ILE A 153 11.80 0.29 17.02
N GLU A 154 13.00 0.34 16.42
CA GLU A 154 14.23 -0.24 16.99
C GLU A 154 14.52 0.32 18.38
N ASN A 155 14.35 1.64 18.59
CA ASN A 155 14.49 2.24 19.91
C ASN A 155 13.41 1.77 20.90
N LEU A 156 12.18 1.53 20.44
CA LEU A 156 11.06 1.09 21.28
C LEU A 156 11.14 -0.39 21.66
N ILE A 157 11.70 -1.24 20.79
CA ILE A 157 11.83 -2.70 21.02
C ILE A 157 12.70 -3.01 22.23
N HIS A 158 13.65 -2.15 22.58
CA HIS A 158 14.51 -2.33 23.74
C HIS A 158 13.87 -1.91 25.08
N GLY A 159 12.59 -1.48 25.09
CA GLY A 159 11.87 -1.11 26.30
C GLY A 159 11.07 -2.26 26.92
N ASP A 160 10.65 -2.10 28.18
CA ASP A 160 9.97 -3.15 28.96
C ASP A 160 8.45 -3.28 28.69
N ARG A 161 7.90 -2.54 27.71
CA ARG A 161 6.46 -2.50 27.44
C ARG A 161 6.15 -2.86 25.99
N SER A 162 5.12 -3.67 25.79
CA SER A 162 4.54 -3.91 24.47
C SER A 162 3.90 -2.62 23.93
N VAL A 163 4.27 -2.25 22.70
CA VAL A 163 3.75 -1.06 22.01
C VAL A 163 3.04 -1.48 20.73
N MET A 164 1.79 -1.03 20.55
CA MET A 164 1.08 -1.16 19.28
C MET A 164 1.35 0.07 18.42
N VAL A 165 1.82 -0.15 17.19
CA VAL A 165 2.08 0.91 16.19
C VAL A 165 1.08 0.78 15.05
N ILE A 166 0.30 1.83 14.80
CA ILE A 166 -0.72 1.87 13.75
C ILE A 166 -0.17 2.65 12.54
N VAL A 167 -0.15 2.02 11.36
CA VAL A 167 0.29 2.62 10.10
C VAL A 167 -0.57 2.15 8.93
N GLY A 168 -0.59 2.92 7.84
CA GLY A 168 -1.25 2.51 6.60
C GLY A 168 -0.59 1.28 5.96
N VAL A 169 -1.38 0.46 5.25
CA VAL A 169 -0.91 -0.83 4.70
C VAL A 169 0.28 -0.68 3.73
N ALA A 170 0.36 0.43 2.99
CA ALA A 170 1.46 0.72 2.09
C ALA A 170 2.83 0.76 2.79
N HIS A 171 2.88 1.06 4.10
CA HIS A 171 4.13 1.04 4.87
C HIS A 171 4.62 -0.36 5.23
N LEU A 172 3.78 -1.38 5.05
CA LEU A 172 4.03 -2.74 5.53
C LEU A 172 4.38 -3.72 4.41
N VAL A 173 4.31 -3.31 3.14
CA VAL A 173 4.46 -4.21 1.98
C VAL A 173 5.62 -3.79 1.08
N GLY A 174 6.33 -4.78 0.54
CA GLY A 174 7.37 -4.58 -0.47
C GLY A 174 8.75 -4.25 0.09
N LYS A 175 9.68 -3.99 -0.84
CA LYS A 175 11.05 -3.56 -0.55
C LYS A 175 11.02 -2.17 0.13
N ASP A 176 11.89 -1.97 1.13
CA ASP A 176 11.95 -0.74 1.94
C ASP A 176 10.69 -0.46 2.78
N SER A 177 9.79 -1.44 2.94
CA SER A 177 8.72 -1.41 3.94
C SER A 177 9.29 -1.45 5.36
N VAL A 178 8.52 -1.02 6.36
CA VAL A 178 8.93 -1.13 7.78
C VAL A 178 9.26 -2.57 8.16
N VAL A 179 8.46 -3.52 7.66
CA VAL A 179 8.68 -4.97 7.86
C VAL A 179 9.98 -5.43 7.21
N ASP A 180 10.25 -5.02 5.96
CA ASP A 180 11.48 -5.37 5.24
C ASP A 180 12.73 -4.77 5.92
N LEU A 181 12.66 -3.51 6.33
CA LEU A 181 13.75 -2.82 7.02
C LEU A 181 14.09 -3.50 8.36
N LEU A 182 13.10 -3.80 9.20
CA LEU A 182 13.34 -4.47 10.48
C LEU A 182 13.89 -5.89 10.32
N ARG A 183 13.44 -6.64 9.30
CA ARG A 183 14.02 -7.94 8.97
C ARG A 183 15.49 -7.82 8.55
N LYS A 184 15.81 -6.82 7.72
CA LYS A 184 17.20 -6.54 7.32
C LYS A 184 18.08 -6.12 8.50
N SER A 185 17.51 -5.46 9.51
CA SER A 185 18.17 -5.17 10.79
C SER A 185 18.30 -6.39 11.72
N GLY A 186 17.85 -7.58 11.31
CA GLY A 186 18.02 -8.83 12.06
C GLY A 186 16.87 -9.19 13.01
N TYR A 187 15.80 -8.41 13.05
CA TYR A 187 14.65 -8.71 13.89
C TYR A 187 13.77 -9.81 13.28
N GLN A 188 13.24 -10.69 14.13
CA GLN A 188 12.24 -11.66 13.72
C GLN A 188 10.88 -10.98 13.56
N VAL A 189 10.43 -10.80 12.31
CA VAL A 189 9.14 -10.16 12.01
C VAL A 189 8.20 -11.17 11.33
N THR A 190 7.26 -11.72 12.11
CA THR A 190 6.24 -12.69 11.67
C THR A 190 4.85 -12.06 11.69
N LYS A 191 3.96 -12.48 10.77
CA LYS A 191 2.54 -12.12 10.86
C LYS A 191 1.97 -12.77 12.13
N LEU A 192 1.26 -11.98 12.95
CA LEU A 192 0.50 -12.54 14.07
C LEU A 192 -0.62 -13.42 13.50
N ARG A 193 -0.61 -14.71 13.83
CA ARG A 193 -1.70 -15.62 13.54
C ARG A 193 -2.54 -15.74 14.80
N ASN A 194 -3.81 -15.41 14.73
CA ASN A 194 -4.73 -15.85 15.77
C ASN A 194 -4.85 -17.36 15.64
N GLY A 195 -4.57 -18.10 16.72
CA GLY A 195 -4.87 -19.52 16.79
C GLY A 195 -6.35 -19.72 16.46
N ARG A 196 -6.63 -20.50 15.42
CA ARG A 196 -7.84 -21.31 15.38
C ARG A 196 -7.54 -22.60 16.10
#